data_AF-A0A382EFR8-F1
#
_entry.id   AF-A0A382EFR8-F1
#
_cell.length_a   1.000
_cell.length_b   1.000
_cell.length_c   1.000
_cell.angle_alpha   90.00
_cell.angle_beta   90.00
_cell.angle_gamma   90.00
#
_symmetry.space_group_name_H-M   'P 1'
#
loop_
_entity.id
_entity.type
_entity.pdbx_description
1 polymer ?
#
loop_
_entity_poly.entity_id
_entity_poly.type
_entity_poly.pdbx_seq_one_letter_code
_entity_poly.pdbx_strand_id
1 'polypeptide(L)'
;MSDTPETPKPQVAESGEYENLMELNEQNKAEAEANPDAFQSLFEVEETVVNPDHWTEHWKGMPEYQQDDNGPWKTIRMHFRNEEDYNAFAKLTGNTHLTKKTKSAWYPKLEITKNALIRWIEDDDGDEDEVHTDEDESNEGW
;
A
#
# COMPACT_ATOMS: atom_id res chain seq x y z
N MET A 1 37.11 53.99 -9.09
CA MET A 1 37.33 53.32 -7.79
C MET A 1 35.95 52.97 -7.24
N SER A 2 35.62 51.69 -7.29
CA SER A 2 34.55 51.08 -6.51
C SER A 2 34.75 49.58 -6.67
N ASP A 3 35.54 49.04 -5.75
CA ASP A 3 35.91 47.63 -5.61
C ASP A 3 34.67 46.73 -5.52
N THR A 4 34.61 45.70 -6.36
CA THR A 4 33.68 44.59 -6.18
C THR A 4 34.28 43.63 -5.16
N PRO A 5 33.59 43.27 -4.06
CA PRO A 5 34.16 42.32 -3.10
C PRO A 5 34.29 40.93 -3.73
N GLU A 6 35.49 40.36 -3.69
CA GLU A 6 35.78 39.00 -4.18
C GLU A 6 34.99 37.95 -3.40
N THR A 7 34.26 37.10 -4.12
CA THR A 7 33.54 35.95 -3.54
C THR A 7 34.55 34.94 -2.97
N PRO A 8 34.39 34.48 -1.71
CA PRO A 8 35.31 33.51 -1.13
C PRO A 8 35.19 32.15 -1.84
N LYS A 9 36.35 31.56 -2.16
CA LYS A 9 36.43 30.23 -2.80
C LYS A 9 35.97 29.14 -1.82
N PRO A 10 35.23 28.11 -2.28
CA PRO A 10 34.79 27.01 -1.42
C PRO A 10 36.02 26.21 -0.93
N GLN A 11 36.05 25.91 0.38
CA GLN A 11 37.13 25.12 1.00
C GLN A 11 36.95 23.61 0.80
N VAL A 12 35.76 23.17 0.39
CA VAL A 12 35.44 21.77 0.17
C VAL A 12 35.64 21.45 -1.30
N ALA A 13 36.57 20.56 -1.60
CA ALA A 13 36.68 19.96 -2.92
C ALA A 13 35.48 19.03 -3.12
N GLU A 14 34.56 19.38 -4.02
CA GLU A 14 33.53 18.46 -4.46
C GLU A 14 34.26 17.27 -5.11
N SER A 15 34.24 16.10 -4.46
CA SER A 15 34.63 14.84 -5.10
C SER A 15 33.53 14.44 -6.08
N GLY A 16 33.38 15.23 -7.15
CA GLY A 16 32.49 14.96 -8.27
C GLY A 16 33.07 13.93 -9.24
N GLU A 17 33.88 12.98 -8.74
CA GLU A 17 34.29 11.85 -9.56
C GLU A 17 33.07 10.96 -9.79
N TYR A 18 32.48 11.14 -10.96
CA TYR A 18 31.36 10.35 -11.41
C TYR A 18 31.86 8.93 -11.67
N GLU A 19 31.48 7.97 -10.83
CA GLU A 19 31.69 6.55 -11.11
C GLU A 19 30.85 6.17 -12.33
N ASN A 20 31.48 6.18 -13.50
CA ASN A 20 30.83 5.81 -14.74
C ASN A 20 30.59 4.29 -14.73
N LEU A 21 29.39 3.87 -14.31
CA LEU A 21 28.87 2.49 -14.37
C LEU A 21 28.79 1.89 -15.79
N MET A 22 29.44 2.49 -16.80
CA MET A 22 29.57 1.96 -18.15
C MET A 22 30.29 0.61 -18.14
N GLU A 23 31.35 0.48 -17.34
CA GLU A 23 32.12 -0.77 -17.21
C GLU A 23 31.28 -1.89 -16.61
N LEU A 24 30.33 -1.55 -15.73
CA LEU A 24 29.39 -2.51 -15.13
C LEU A 24 28.44 -3.11 -16.17
N ASN A 25 28.06 -2.33 -17.18
CA ASN A 25 27.19 -2.79 -18.26
C ASN A 25 27.92 -3.76 -19.20
N GLU A 26 29.20 -3.52 -19.45
CA GLU A 26 30.05 -4.43 -20.23
C GLU A 26 30.34 -5.73 -19.47
N GLN A 27 30.58 -5.66 -18.17
CA GLN A 27 30.74 -6.83 -17.29
C GLN A 27 29.46 -7.66 -17.25
N ASN A 28 28.30 -7.03 -17.00
CA ASN A 28 27.00 -7.72 -17.01
C ASN A 28 26.70 -8.38 -18.36
N LYS A 29 27.10 -7.74 -19.47
CA LYS A 29 26.95 -8.31 -20.81
C LYS A 29 27.88 -9.50 -21.04
N ALA A 30 29.14 -9.40 -20.60
CA ALA A 30 30.10 -10.50 -20.71
C ALA A 30 29.68 -11.71 -19.85
N GLU A 31 29.14 -11.47 -18.66
CA GLU A 31 28.59 -12.51 -17.79
C GLU A 31 27.35 -13.19 -18.40
N ALA A 32 26.46 -12.42 -19.02
CA ALA A 32 25.31 -12.96 -19.75
C ALA A 32 25.72 -13.77 -20.99
N GLU A 33 26.80 -13.39 -21.68
CA GLU A 33 27.34 -14.15 -22.82
C GLU A 33 28.11 -15.41 -22.37
N ALA A 34 28.77 -15.36 -21.21
CA ALA A 34 29.55 -16.48 -20.66
C ALA A 34 28.66 -17.60 -20.08
N ASN A 35 27.47 -17.24 -19.58
CA ASN A 35 26.50 -18.21 -19.08
C ASN A 35 25.10 -17.93 -19.63
N PRO A 36 24.83 -18.24 -20.92
CA PRO A 36 23.53 -18.02 -21.53
C PRO A 36 22.43 -18.88 -20.88
N ASP A 37 22.82 -20.00 -20.26
CA ASP A 37 21.91 -20.92 -19.56
C ASP A 37 21.71 -20.54 -18.08
N ALA A 38 22.37 -19.51 -17.56
CA ALA A 38 22.13 -19.00 -16.20
C ALA A 38 20.66 -18.62 -15.99
N PHE A 39 20.06 -18.01 -17.01
CA PHE A 39 18.67 -17.60 -16.97
C PHE A 39 17.72 -18.78 -17.22
N GLN A 40 18.10 -19.73 -18.08
CA GLN A 40 17.29 -20.91 -18.37
C GLN A 40 17.23 -21.87 -17.17
N SER A 41 18.36 -22.11 -16.50
CA SER A 41 18.43 -22.94 -15.29
C SER A 41 17.60 -22.40 -14.12
N LEU A 42 17.31 -21.09 -14.11
CA LEU A 42 16.45 -20.45 -13.11
C LEU A 42 14.95 -20.79 -13.30
N PHE A 43 14.55 -21.07 -14.53
CA PHE A 43 13.19 -21.50 -14.91
C PHE A 43 13.09 -22.99 -15.19
N GLU A 44 14.21 -23.71 -15.20
CA GLU A 44 14.29 -25.17 -15.22
C GLU A 44 13.91 -25.72 -13.84
N VAL A 45 12.72 -25.33 -13.37
CA VAL A 45 12.04 -25.98 -12.28
C VAL A 45 11.67 -27.36 -12.80
N GLU A 46 12.37 -28.38 -12.31
CA GLU A 46 11.95 -29.77 -12.41
C GLU A 46 10.45 -29.80 -12.08
N GLU A 47 9.61 -30.19 -13.04
CA GLU A 47 8.15 -30.17 -12.94
C GLU A 47 7.75 -31.18 -11.86
N THR A 48 7.87 -30.76 -10.59
CA THR A 48 7.34 -31.49 -9.47
C THR A 48 5.85 -31.57 -9.73
N VAL A 49 5.31 -32.78 -9.78
CA VAL A 49 3.88 -33.02 -9.94
C VAL A 49 3.21 -32.42 -8.70
N VAL A 50 2.84 -31.14 -8.79
CA VAL A 50 2.24 -30.40 -7.67
C VAL A 50 0.87 -31.03 -7.45
N ASN A 51 0.78 -31.81 -6.37
CA ASN A 51 -0.48 -32.38 -5.92
C ASN A 51 -1.45 -31.20 -5.68
N PRO A 52 -2.66 -31.19 -6.25
CA PRO A 52 -3.58 -30.04 -6.15
C PRO A 52 -3.89 -29.59 -4.70
N ASP A 53 -3.68 -30.48 -3.72
CA ASP A 53 -3.88 -30.21 -2.30
C ASP A 53 -2.59 -29.84 -1.53
N HIS A 54 -1.45 -29.60 -2.20
CA HIS A 54 -0.16 -29.26 -1.57
C HIS A 54 -0.25 -28.05 -0.62
N TRP A 55 -1.17 -27.12 -0.89
CA TRP A 55 -1.39 -25.94 -0.03
C TRP A 55 -1.85 -26.32 1.39
N THR A 56 -2.48 -27.48 1.58
CA THR A 56 -2.94 -27.97 2.89
C THR A 56 -1.80 -28.36 3.82
N GLU A 57 -0.62 -28.70 3.30
CA GLU A 57 0.56 -29.03 4.10
C GLU A 57 1.12 -27.80 4.82
N HIS A 58 1.03 -26.64 4.16
CA HIS A 58 1.47 -25.35 4.68
C HIS A 58 0.36 -24.63 5.47
N TRP A 59 -0.91 -24.96 5.24
CA TRP A 59 -2.05 -24.39 5.95
C TRP A 59 -2.35 -25.18 7.23
N LYS A 60 -1.52 -25.00 8.27
CA LYS A 60 -1.74 -25.59 9.60
C LYS A 60 -2.12 -24.52 10.61
N GLY A 61 -3.30 -24.65 11.21
CA GLY A 61 -3.74 -23.80 12.33
C GLY A 61 -4.45 -22.50 11.94
N MET A 62 -4.61 -22.19 10.64
CA MET A 62 -5.39 -21.03 10.20
C MET A 62 -6.88 -21.40 10.07
N PRO A 63 -7.79 -20.71 10.79
CA PRO A 63 -9.22 -20.95 10.70
C PRO A 63 -9.73 -20.82 9.27
N GLU A 64 -10.74 -21.61 8.91
CA GLU A 64 -11.41 -21.47 7.63
C GLU A 64 -12.18 -20.15 7.59
N TYR A 65 -11.99 -19.36 6.53
CA TYR A 65 -12.69 -18.10 6.35
C TYR A 65 -14.17 -18.36 6.04
N GLN A 66 -15.07 -17.94 6.95
CA GLN A 66 -16.51 -17.98 6.73
C GLN A 66 -17.03 -16.57 6.42
N GLN A 67 -17.58 -16.41 5.21
CA GLN A 67 -18.26 -15.18 4.80
C GLN A 67 -19.77 -15.41 4.75
N ASP A 68 -20.49 -14.82 5.70
CA ASP A 68 -21.95 -14.86 5.70
C ASP A 68 -22.52 -14.02 4.55
N ASP A 69 -23.64 -14.48 3.96
CA ASP A 69 -24.36 -13.74 2.92
C ASP A 69 -25.05 -12.50 3.52
N ASN A 70 -24.36 -11.37 3.41
CA ASN A 70 -24.81 -10.06 3.90
C ASN A 70 -25.57 -9.26 2.83
N GLY A 71 -26.22 -9.93 1.89
CA GLY A 71 -27.03 -9.30 0.84
C GLY A 71 -28.31 -8.61 1.36
N PRO A 72 -28.85 -7.62 0.61
CA PRO A 72 -30.12 -7.01 0.95
C PRO A 72 -31.29 -7.99 0.73
N TRP A 73 -32.24 -8.04 1.67
CA TRP A 73 -33.43 -8.89 1.54
C TRP A 73 -34.29 -8.54 0.31
N LYS A 74 -34.39 -7.26 -0.04
CA LYS A 74 -35.10 -6.79 -1.23
C LYS A 74 -34.58 -5.43 -1.70
N THR A 75 -34.44 -5.28 -3.01
CA THR A 75 -34.05 -4.02 -3.65
C THR A 75 -35.20 -3.45 -4.48
N ILE A 76 -35.52 -2.16 -4.31
CA ILE A 76 -36.50 -1.43 -5.10
C ILE A 76 -35.76 -0.37 -5.92
N ARG A 77 -36.05 -0.29 -7.22
CA ARG A 77 -35.56 0.79 -8.10
C ARG A 77 -36.62 1.87 -8.21
N MET A 78 -36.30 3.08 -7.75
CA MET A 78 -37.18 4.24 -7.77
C MET A 78 -36.60 5.31 -8.68
N HIS A 79 -37.45 5.96 -9.46
CA HIS A 79 -37.08 7.11 -10.29
C HIS A 79 -37.76 8.36 -9.74
N PHE A 80 -37.00 9.44 -9.58
CA PHE A 80 -37.50 10.75 -9.14
C PHE A 80 -37.67 11.66 -10.35
N ARG A 81 -38.70 12.52 -10.33
CA ARG A 81 -38.95 13.50 -11.40
C ARG A 81 -38.10 14.75 -11.23
N ASN A 82 -37.98 15.24 -9.99
CA ASN A 82 -37.29 16.46 -9.65
C ASN A 82 -36.21 16.22 -8.58
N GLU A 83 -35.24 17.12 -8.49
CA GLU A 83 -34.20 17.09 -7.45
C GLU A 83 -34.78 17.41 -6.06
N GLU A 84 -35.81 18.24 -5.98
CA GLU A 84 -36.48 18.58 -4.72
C GLU A 84 -37.15 17.36 -4.07
N ASP A 85 -37.79 16.51 -4.88
CA ASP A 85 -38.44 15.28 -4.43
C ASP A 85 -37.40 14.27 -3.90
N TYR A 86 -36.23 14.20 -4.54
CA TYR A 86 -35.11 13.37 -4.08
C TYR A 86 -34.60 13.86 -2.71
N ASN A 87 -34.44 15.17 -2.54
CA ASN A 87 -34.00 15.76 -1.28
C ASN A 87 -35.05 15.60 -0.16
N ALA A 88 -36.33 15.69 -0.48
CA ALA A 88 -37.42 15.42 0.46
C ALA A 88 -37.41 13.94 0.90
N PHE A 89 -37.23 13.01 -0.04
CA PHE A 89 -37.10 11.59 0.24
C PHE A 89 -35.89 11.28 1.13
N ALA A 90 -34.76 11.95 0.90
CA ALA A 90 -33.56 11.80 1.72
C ALA A 90 -33.79 12.20 3.18
N LYS A 91 -34.48 13.33 3.40
CA LYS A 91 -34.85 13.80 4.74
C LYS A 91 -35.84 12.86 5.42
N LEU A 92 -36.84 12.38 4.69
CA LEU A 92 -37.86 11.45 5.23
C LEU A 92 -37.24 10.13 5.68
N THR A 93 -36.27 9.63 4.91
CA THR A 93 -35.59 8.35 5.17
C THR A 93 -34.53 8.48 6.27
N GLY A 94 -34.21 9.69 6.74
CA GLY A 94 -33.13 9.93 7.71
C GLY A 94 -31.73 9.70 7.13
N ASN A 95 -31.62 9.53 5.81
CA ASN A 95 -30.36 9.30 5.11
C ASN A 95 -29.83 10.63 4.57
N THR A 96 -29.18 11.39 5.43
CA THR A 96 -28.67 12.75 5.15
C THR A 96 -27.50 12.80 4.17
N HIS A 97 -26.98 11.65 3.72
CA HIS A 97 -25.79 11.56 2.85
C HIS A 97 -26.11 11.10 1.43
N LEU A 98 -27.38 11.21 1.02
CA LEU A 98 -27.79 10.98 -0.37
C LEU A 98 -27.31 12.13 -1.25
N THR A 99 -26.28 11.87 -2.05
CA THR A 99 -25.72 12.83 -3.02
C THR A 99 -26.24 12.52 -4.42
N LYS A 100 -26.01 13.43 -5.39
CA LYS A 100 -26.34 13.20 -6.81
C LYS A 100 -25.65 11.96 -7.42
N LYS A 101 -24.51 11.55 -6.85
CA LYS A 101 -23.75 10.38 -7.32
C LYS A 101 -24.17 9.07 -6.63
N THR A 102 -25.01 9.15 -5.60
CA THR A 102 -25.42 7.97 -4.83
C THR A 102 -26.36 7.09 -5.64
N LYS A 103 -25.94 5.86 -5.95
CA LYS A 103 -26.72 4.90 -6.76
C LYS A 103 -27.65 4.02 -5.94
N SER A 104 -27.30 3.76 -4.68
CA SER A 104 -28.05 2.94 -3.74
C SER A 104 -27.79 3.41 -2.32
N ALA A 105 -28.75 3.17 -1.43
CA ALA A 105 -28.62 3.40 0.00
C ALA A 105 -29.41 2.35 0.77
N TRP A 106 -28.93 2.02 1.96
CA TRP A 106 -29.60 1.11 2.88
C TRP A 106 -30.61 1.85 3.74
N TYR A 107 -31.74 1.20 4.02
CA TYR A 107 -32.71 1.68 4.98
C TYR A 107 -33.23 0.51 5.83
N PRO A 108 -33.15 0.57 7.18
CA PRO A 108 -32.45 1.59 7.99
C PRO A 108 -30.95 1.71 7.64
N LYS A 109 -30.30 2.81 8.03
CA LYS A 109 -28.87 3.03 7.74
C LYS A 109 -28.05 1.83 8.21
N LEU A 110 -27.27 1.25 7.30
CA LEU A 110 -26.38 0.15 7.63
C LEU A 110 -25.14 0.70 8.35
N GLU A 111 -24.92 0.27 9.59
CA GLU A 111 -23.69 0.56 10.33
C GLU A 111 -22.63 -0.46 9.91
N ILE A 112 -21.74 -0.05 9.01
CA ILE A 112 -20.62 -0.88 8.56
C ILE A 112 -19.54 -0.83 9.64
N THR A 113 -19.10 -2.00 10.11
CA THR A 113 -17.95 -2.12 11.00
C THR A 113 -16.71 -1.54 10.31
N LYS A 114 -16.08 -0.55 10.92
CA LYS A 114 -14.84 0.03 10.37
C LYS A 114 -13.73 -1.00 10.48
N ASN A 115 -13.15 -1.43 9.37
CA ASN A 115 -12.05 -2.41 9.31
C ASN A 115 -10.88 -2.10 10.25
N ALA A 116 -10.70 -0.81 10.60
CA ALA A 116 -9.69 -0.38 11.57
C ALA A 116 -9.80 -1.03 12.95
N LEU A 117 -11.01 -1.44 13.36
CA LEU A 117 -11.27 -2.07 14.66
C LEU A 117 -11.04 -3.58 14.67
N ILE A 118 -10.81 -4.20 13.51
CA ILE A 118 -10.68 -5.67 13.35
C ILE A 118 -9.27 -6.04 12.89
N ARG A 119 -8.32 -5.10 12.96
CA ARG A 119 -6.92 -5.41 12.65
C ARG A 119 -6.35 -6.25 13.78
N TRP A 120 -5.66 -7.32 13.42
CA TRP A 120 -4.84 -8.04 14.38
C TRP A 120 -3.69 -7.13 14.79
N ILE A 121 -3.54 -6.96 16.09
CA ILE A 121 -2.43 -6.27 16.73
C ILE A 121 -1.70 -7.41 17.42
N GLU A 122 -0.40 -7.57 17.13
CA GLU A 122 0.44 -8.43 17.98
C GLU A 122 0.31 -7.86 19.38
N ASP A 123 -0.18 -8.68 20.32
CA ASP A 123 -0.08 -8.32 21.72
C ASP A 123 1.40 -8.02 21.94
N ASP A 124 1.67 -6.77 22.33
CA ASP A 124 2.99 -6.30 22.71
C ASP A 124 3.39 -7.12 23.93
N ASP A 125 3.92 -8.32 23.69
CA ASP A 125 4.38 -9.29 24.68
C ASP A 125 5.70 -8.78 25.29
N GLY A 126 5.74 -7.50 25.68
CA GLY A 126 6.72 -6.93 26.59
C GLY A 126 8.19 -7.16 26.22
N ASP A 127 8.52 -7.32 24.95
CA ASP A 127 9.90 -7.21 24.52
C ASP A 127 10.26 -5.73 24.58
N GLU A 128 10.91 -5.35 25.68
CA GLU A 128 11.53 -4.06 25.92
C GLU A 128 12.52 -3.76 24.77
N ASP A 129 12.01 -3.26 23.65
CA ASP A 129 12.82 -2.58 22.67
C ASP A 129 13.43 -1.37 23.40
N GLU A 130 14.72 -1.46 23.73
CA GLU A 130 15.52 -0.34 24.22
C GLU A 130 15.30 0.83 23.27
N VAL A 131 14.45 1.77 23.68
CA VAL A 131 14.39 3.10 23.09
C VAL A 131 15.78 3.69 23.23
N HIS A 132 16.56 3.62 22.16
CA HIS A 132 17.77 4.43 22.03
C HIS A 132 17.30 5.87 21.94
N THR A 133 17.21 6.52 23.10
CA THR A 133 17.08 7.96 23.18
C THR A 133 18.39 8.53 22.70
N ASP A 134 18.47 8.83 21.41
CA ASP A 134 19.41 9.81 20.89
C ASP A 134 18.99 11.18 21.46
N GLU A 135 19.31 11.41 22.73
CA GLU A 135 19.44 12.75 23.27
C GLU A 135 20.67 13.38 22.64
N ASP A 136 20.54 13.86 21.40
CA ASP A 136 21.34 15.00 20.96
C ASP A 136 20.56 15.90 20.00
N GLU A 137 20.30 17.09 20.54
CA GLU A 137 20.37 18.38 19.87
C GLU A 137 19.30 18.73 18.81
N SER A 138 18.28 19.43 19.33
CA SER A 138 17.82 20.72 18.82
C SER A 138 17.88 20.94 17.29
N ASN A 139 16.74 20.79 16.62
CA ASN A 139 16.41 21.68 15.51
C ASN A 139 14.89 21.85 15.40
N GLU A 140 14.37 22.93 15.97
CA GLU A 140 13.04 23.43 15.69
C GLU A 140 12.99 23.95 14.24
N GLY A 141 12.13 23.36 13.41
CA GLY A 141 11.77 23.95 12.13
C GLY A 141 11.12 22.95 11.17
N TRP A 142 9.79 22.90 11.16
CA TRP A 142 8.90 23.39 10.10
C TRP A 142 7.43 23.15 10.49
#